data_AF-A0A6L7JQC7-F1
#
_entry.id   AF-A0A6L7JQC7-F1
#
_cell.length_a   1.000
_cell.length_b   1.000
_cell.length_c   1.000
_cell.angle_alpha   90.00
_cell.angle_beta   90.00
_cell.angle_gamma   90.00
#
_symmetry.space_group_name_H-M   'P 1'
#
loop_
_entity.id
_entity.type
_entity.pdbx_description
1 polymer ?
#
loop_
_entity_poly.entity_id
_entity_poly.type
_entity_poly.pdbx_seq_one_letter_code
_entity_poly.pdbx_strand_id
1 'polypeptide(L)'
;IKDQPGAFWGFFAMFMLLFFATGVGNASTFQMIPVIMRLEVGRLMPSLSTVESQRQSEKESAAIIGFTSAIAAYGAFFIPKSYGTSIAMTGEPLVALWGFLIFYVTCALLTWRVYTCRNGLLYDVERKT
;
A
#
# COMPACT_ATOMS: atom_id res chain seq x y z
N ILE A 1 0.62 26.05 19.62
CA ILE A 1 1.38 25.33 18.55
C ILE A 1 1.19 26.02 17.20
N LYS A 2 -0.05 26.35 16.78
CA LYS A 2 -0.33 27.06 15.51
C LYS A 2 0.40 28.42 15.40
N ASP A 3 0.62 29.10 16.52
CA ASP A 3 1.25 30.44 16.56
C ASP A 3 2.78 30.43 16.77
N GLN A 4 3.42 29.26 16.74
CA GLN A 4 4.87 29.17 16.90
C GLN A 4 5.59 29.51 15.58
N PRO A 5 6.70 30.28 15.62
CA PRO A 5 7.50 30.53 14.43
C PRO A 5 8.02 29.22 13.86
N GLY A 6 7.64 28.92 12.60
CA GLY A 6 8.01 27.69 11.90
C GLY A 6 6.98 26.55 11.91
N ALA A 7 5.86 26.68 12.63
CA ALA A 7 4.83 25.64 12.69
C ALA A 7 4.28 25.25 11.30
N PHE A 8 4.06 26.23 10.42
CA PHE A 8 3.65 26.00 9.03
C PHE A 8 4.68 25.20 8.24
N TRP A 9 5.97 25.56 8.35
CA TRP A 9 7.04 24.87 7.65
C TRP A 9 7.22 23.43 8.13
N GLY A 10 7.06 23.18 9.43
CA GLY A 10 7.02 21.82 9.99
C GLY A 10 5.85 21.00 9.45
N PHE A 11 4.64 21.59 9.44
CA PHE A 11 3.46 20.95 8.85
C PHE A 11 3.66 20.64 7.36
N PHE A 12 4.15 21.61 6.58
CA PHE A 12 4.38 21.46 5.15
C PHE A 12 5.43 20.39 4.84
N ALA A 13 6.55 20.38 5.56
CA ALA A 13 7.59 19.37 5.39
C ALA A 13 7.07 17.95 5.67
N MET A 14 6.29 17.77 6.74
CA MET A 14 5.67 16.48 7.05
C MET A 14 4.64 16.07 6.00
N PHE A 15 3.88 17.02 5.45
CA PHE A 15 2.92 16.76 4.39
C PHE A 15 3.62 16.31 3.09
N MET A 16 4.72 16.97 2.71
CA MET A 16 5.55 16.56 1.58
C MET A 16 6.15 15.17 1.77
N LEU A 17 6.64 14.87 2.99
CA LEU A 17 7.14 13.54 3.33
C LEU A 17 6.06 12.47 3.21
N LEU A 18 4.83 12.75 3.68
CA LEU A 18 3.69 11.84 3.53
C LEU A 18 3.31 11.62 2.07
N PHE A 19 3.29 12.68 1.25
CA PHE A 19 3.01 12.57 -0.19
C PHE A 19 4.06 11.72 -0.91
N PHE A 20 5.34 11.97 -0.62
CA PHE A 20 6.44 11.19 -1.16
C PHE A 20 6.35 9.72 -0.74
N ALA A 21 6.19 9.45 0.56
CA ALA A 21 6.08 8.10 1.09
C ALA A 21 4.87 7.34 0.53
N THR A 22 3.73 8.02 0.37
CA THR A 22 2.53 7.44 -0.26
C THR A 22 2.79 7.10 -1.73
N GLY A 23 3.47 7.97 -2.47
CA GLY A 23 3.87 7.72 -3.86
C GLY A 23 4.77 6.49 -4.00
N VAL A 24 5.79 6.39 -3.15
CA VAL A 24 6.70 5.23 -3.10
C VAL A 24 5.94 3.95 -2.74
N GLY A 25 5.07 3.99 -1.74
CA GLY A 25 4.26 2.84 -1.32
C GLY A 25 3.33 2.32 -2.42
N ASN A 26 2.68 3.22 -3.17
CA ASN A 26 1.81 2.86 -4.28
C ASN A 26 2.60 2.21 -5.42
N ALA A 27 3.74 2.79 -5.80
CA ALA A 27 4.60 2.23 -6.85
C ALA A 27 5.12 0.84 -6.47
N SER A 28 5.57 0.67 -5.23
CA SER A 28 6.03 -0.63 -4.71
C SER A 28 4.92 -1.68 -4.74
N THR A 29 3.71 -1.33 -4.30
CA THR A 29 2.57 -2.25 -4.29
C THR A 29 2.15 -2.67 -5.70
N PHE A 30 2.12 -1.74 -6.65
CA PHE A 30 1.79 -2.06 -8.04
C PHE A 30 2.84 -2.91 -8.73
N GLN A 31 4.13 -2.76 -8.38
CA GLN A 31 5.19 -3.64 -8.88
C GLN A 31 5.18 -5.02 -8.22
N MET A 32 4.72 -5.11 -6.98
CA MET A 32 4.62 -6.36 -6.22
C MET A 32 3.57 -7.33 -6.80
N ILE A 33 2.42 -6.83 -7.26
CA ILE A 33 1.32 -7.70 -7.75
C ILE A 33 1.76 -8.60 -8.91
N PRO A 34 2.39 -8.10 -10.00
CA PRO A 34 2.87 -8.95 -11.10
C PRO A 34 3.92 -9.98 -10.68
N VAL A 35 4.79 -9.63 -9.73
CA VAL A 35 5.82 -10.57 -9.22
C VAL A 35 5.16 -11.75 -8.53
N ILE A 36 4.15 -11.50 -7.69
CA ILE A 36 3.41 -12.57 -6.99
C ILE A 36 2.64 -13.42 -7.98
N MET A 37 1.94 -12.81 -8.94
CA MET A 37 1.16 -13.57 -9.93
C MET A 37 2.02 -14.46 -10.81
N ARG A 38 3.25 -14.04 -11.16
CA ARG A 38 4.19 -14.90 -11.90
C ARG A 38 4.56 -16.17 -11.13
N LEU A 39 4.70 -16.06 -9.81
CA LEU A 39 4.99 -17.20 -8.94
C LEU A 39 3.75 -18.09 -8.76
N GLU A 40 2.59 -17.48 -8.57
CA GLU A 40 1.33 -18.20 -8.32
C GLU A 40 0.84 -18.92 -9.59
N VAL A 41 0.88 -18.29 -10.77
CA VAL A 41 0.54 -18.93 -12.05
C VAL A 41 1.52 -20.05 -12.35
N GLY A 42 2.82 -19.86 -12.13
CA GLY A 42 3.82 -20.93 -12.29
C GLY A 42 3.56 -22.13 -11.37
N ARG A 43 2.99 -21.90 -10.18
CA ARG A 43 2.63 -22.94 -9.22
C ARG A 43 1.31 -23.65 -9.55
N LEU A 44 0.27 -22.89 -9.92
CA LEU A 44 -1.08 -23.39 -10.17
C LEU A 44 -1.24 -24.01 -11.56
N MET A 45 -0.45 -23.56 -12.54
CA MET A 45 -0.56 -23.96 -13.94
C MET A 45 0.81 -24.40 -14.50
N PRO A 46 1.42 -25.48 -13.95
CA PRO A 46 2.78 -25.91 -14.32
C PRO A 46 2.91 -26.46 -15.75
N SER A 47 1.79 -26.78 -16.41
CA SER A 47 1.76 -27.31 -17.78
C SER A 47 1.78 -26.24 -18.87
N LEU A 48 1.66 -24.96 -18.52
CA LEU A 48 1.69 -23.86 -19.49
C LEU A 48 3.11 -23.65 -20.03
N SER A 49 3.22 -23.30 -21.33
CA SER A 49 4.49 -22.83 -21.87
C SER A 49 4.92 -21.52 -21.18
N THR A 50 6.21 -21.21 -21.21
CA THR A 50 6.77 -20.01 -20.55
C THR A 50 6.11 -18.71 -21.03
N VAL A 51 5.79 -18.63 -22.32
CA VAL A 51 5.12 -17.48 -22.96
C VAL A 51 3.66 -17.37 -22.52
N GLU A 52 2.93 -18.49 -22.45
CA GLU A 52 1.53 -18.50 -22.03
C GLU A 52 1.37 -18.20 -20.54
N SER A 53 2.28 -18.75 -19.71
CA SER A 53 2.33 -18.47 -18.28
C SER A 53 2.57 -16.99 -17.99
N GLN A 54 3.50 -16.35 -18.72
CA GLN A 54 3.72 -14.91 -18.60
C GLN A 54 2.47 -14.11 -18.99
N ARG A 55 1.85 -14.43 -20.13
CA ARG A 55 0.63 -13.74 -20.59
C ARG A 55 -0.53 -13.91 -19.61
N GLN A 56 -0.68 -15.09 -19.01
CA GLN A 56 -1.72 -15.32 -17.99
C GLN A 56 -1.43 -14.51 -16.72
N SER A 57 -0.19 -14.50 -16.25
CA SER A 57 0.23 -13.71 -15.08
C SER A 57 -0.05 -12.22 -15.28
N GLU A 58 0.24 -11.68 -16.47
CA GLU A 58 -0.03 -10.28 -16.81
C GLU A 58 -1.53 -9.96 -16.83
N LYS A 59 -2.36 -10.85 -17.38
CA LYS A 59 -3.82 -10.69 -17.37
C LYS A 59 -4.40 -10.68 -15.95
N GLU A 60 -4.03 -11.66 -15.12
CA GLU A 60 -4.50 -11.73 -13.73
C GLU A 60 -4.04 -10.52 -12.92
N SER A 61 -2.77 -10.12 -13.10
CA SER A 61 -2.22 -8.92 -12.44
C SER A 61 -2.98 -7.66 -12.84
N ALA A 62 -3.27 -7.49 -14.14
CA ALA A 62 -4.03 -6.33 -14.62
C ALA A 62 -5.44 -6.29 -14.02
N ALA A 63 -6.11 -7.44 -13.91
CA ALA A 63 -7.42 -7.54 -13.27
C ALA A 63 -7.35 -7.16 -11.78
N ILE A 64 -6.36 -7.68 -11.04
CA ILE A 64 -6.15 -7.37 -9.61
C ILE A 64 -5.83 -5.89 -9.42
N ILE A 65 -4.91 -5.32 -10.20
CA ILE A 65 -4.55 -3.89 -10.14
C ILE A 65 -5.78 -3.04 -10.43
N GLY A 66 -6.57 -3.37 -11.45
CA GLY A 66 -7.79 -2.63 -11.80
C GLY A 66 -8.81 -2.61 -10.65
N PHE A 67 -9.12 -3.79 -10.09
CA PHE A 67 -10.09 -3.91 -9.01
C PHE A 67 -9.61 -3.23 -7.71
N THR A 68 -8.36 -3.45 -7.32
CA THR A 68 -7.77 -2.82 -6.13
C THR A 68 -7.66 -1.30 -6.28
N SER A 69 -7.37 -0.78 -7.47
CA SER A 69 -7.32 0.66 -7.75
C SER A 69 -8.69 1.32 -7.62
N ALA A 70 -9.77 0.63 -8.03
CA ALA A 70 -11.13 1.11 -7.83
C ALA A 70 -11.47 1.27 -6.33
N ILE A 71 -11.03 0.32 -5.50
CA ILE A 71 -11.18 0.41 -4.04
C ILE A 71 -10.32 1.55 -3.48
N ALA A 72 -9.06 1.66 -3.91
CA ALA A 72 -8.14 2.68 -3.44
C ALA A 72 -8.63 4.10 -3.74
N ALA A 73 -9.35 4.31 -4.86
CA ALA A 73 -9.92 5.60 -5.23
C ALA A 73 -10.89 6.16 -4.17
N TYR A 74 -11.60 5.30 -3.42
CA TYR A 74 -12.44 5.76 -2.30
C TYR A 74 -11.65 6.49 -1.21
N GLY A 75 -10.34 6.27 -1.12
CA GLY A 75 -9.45 7.00 -0.20
C GLY A 75 -9.51 8.52 -0.39
N ALA A 76 -9.70 8.99 -1.63
CA ALA A 76 -9.81 10.42 -1.93
C ALA A 76 -11.06 11.07 -1.31
N PHE A 77 -12.14 10.31 -1.10
CA PHE A 77 -13.32 10.76 -0.38
C PHE A 77 -13.16 10.55 1.14
N PHE A 78 -12.60 9.41 1.54
CA PHE A 78 -12.47 9.01 2.93
C PHE A 78 -11.58 9.97 3.72
N ILE A 79 -10.42 10.39 3.18
CA ILE A 79 -9.48 11.24 3.91
C ILE A 79 -10.08 12.61 4.26
N PRO A 80 -10.60 13.40 3.30
CA PRO A 80 -11.20 14.70 3.62
C PRO A 80 -12.45 14.57 4.51
N LYS A 81 -13.26 13.53 4.30
CA LYS A 81 -14.47 13.33 5.12
C LYS A 81 -14.11 13.00 6.57
N SER A 82 -13.12 12.14 6.80
CA SER A 82 -12.63 11.80 8.14
C SER A 82 -12.04 13.02 8.86
N TYR A 83 -11.25 13.87 8.17
CA TYR A 83 -10.81 15.14 8.74
C TYR A 83 -11.99 16.05 9.10
N GLY A 84 -12.96 16.22 8.20
CA GLY A 84 -14.15 17.03 8.43
C GLY A 84 -14.98 16.55 9.62
N THR A 85 -15.20 15.24 9.74
CA THR A 85 -15.92 14.65 10.88
C THR A 85 -15.15 14.83 12.19
N SER A 86 -13.82 14.62 12.19
CA SER A 86 -12.98 14.83 13.39
C SER A 86 -13.07 16.27 13.88
N ILE A 87 -12.95 17.24 12.97
CA ILE A 87 -13.04 18.67 13.29
C ILE A 87 -14.45 19.03 13.79
N ALA A 88 -15.51 18.51 13.16
CA ALA A 88 -16.89 18.79 13.55
C ALA A 88 -17.23 18.25 14.96
N MET A 89 -16.69 17.09 15.34
CA MET A 89 -17.00 16.45 16.63
C MET A 89 -16.07 16.87 17.76
N THR A 90 -14.78 17.11 17.47
CA THR A 90 -13.74 17.31 18.50
C THR A 90 -13.05 18.67 18.43
N GLY A 91 -13.32 19.46 17.38
CA GLY A 91 -12.66 20.74 17.13
C GLY A 91 -11.26 20.63 16.51
N GLU A 92 -10.66 19.44 16.47
CA GLU A 92 -9.30 19.21 15.97
C GLU A 92 -9.22 17.97 15.05
N PRO A 93 -8.27 17.92 14.10
CA PRO A 93 -8.10 16.78 13.18
C PRO A 93 -7.35 15.58 13.81
N LEU A 94 -6.94 15.70 15.07
CA LEU A 94 -6.00 14.78 15.71
C LEU A 94 -6.54 13.34 15.82
N VAL A 95 -7.85 13.17 16.03
CA VAL A 95 -8.48 11.84 16.08
C VAL A 95 -8.40 11.14 14.71
N ALA A 96 -8.66 11.86 13.61
CA ALA A 96 -8.49 11.31 12.26
C ALA A 96 -7.03 10.90 11.99
N LEU A 97 -6.06 11.72 12.41
CA LEU A 97 -4.62 11.42 12.25
C LEU A 97 -4.21 10.14 12.97
N TRP A 98 -4.68 9.93 14.20
CA TRP A 98 -4.43 8.67 14.92
C TRP A 98 -5.05 7.46 14.21
N GLY A 99 -6.26 7.61 13.66
CA GLY A 99 -6.88 6.57 12.85
C GLY A 99 -6.03 6.18 11.63
N PHE A 100 -5.53 7.18 10.88
CA PHE A 100 -4.65 6.94 9.75
C PHE A 100 -3.31 6.32 10.17
N LEU A 101 -2.73 6.77 11.28
CA LEU A 101 -1.48 6.20 11.80
C LEU A 101 -1.63 4.72 12.16
N ILE A 102 -2.69 4.36 12.87
CA ILE A 102 -2.99 2.96 13.23
C ILE A 102 -3.13 2.12 11.96
N PHE A 103 -3.87 2.63 10.96
CA PHE A 103 -4.02 1.96 9.67
C PHE A 103 -2.66 1.72 9.00
N TYR A 104 -1.81 2.74 8.88
CA TYR A 104 -0.47 2.57 8.28
C TYR A 104 0.42 1.59 9.04
N VAL A 105 0.41 1.62 10.38
CA VAL A 105 1.16 0.66 11.20
C VAL A 105 0.64 -0.76 10.96
N THR A 106 -0.68 -0.96 10.89
CA THR A 106 -1.24 -2.28 10.59
C THR A 106 -0.85 -2.77 9.18
N CYS A 107 -0.86 -1.90 8.18
CA CYS A 107 -0.39 -2.24 6.83
C CYS A 107 1.09 -2.64 6.84
N ALA A 108 1.94 -1.85 7.51
CA ALA A 108 3.37 -2.15 7.63
C ALA A 108 3.61 -3.50 8.32
N LEU A 109 2.88 -3.81 9.39
CA LEU A 109 2.95 -5.09 10.09
C LEU A 109 2.47 -6.26 9.23
N LEU A 110 1.41 -6.07 8.42
CA LEU A 110 0.92 -7.08 7.48
C LEU A 110 1.96 -7.37 6.40
N THR A 111 2.48 -6.32 5.74
CA THR A 111 3.54 -6.46 4.74
C THR A 111 4.78 -7.13 5.34
N TRP A 112 5.19 -6.70 6.53
CA TRP A 112 6.29 -7.32 7.26
C TRP A 112 6.03 -8.80 7.51
N ARG A 113 4.88 -9.18 8.09
CA ARG A 113 4.57 -10.59 8.36
C ARG A 113 4.52 -11.45 7.09
N VAL A 114 3.95 -10.94 6.01
CA VAL A 114 3.85 -11.70 4.75
C VAL A 114 5.22 -11.86 4.08
N TYR A 115 6.10 -10.86 4.16
CA TYR A 115 7.41 -10.89 3.48
C TYR A 115 8.56 -11.46 4.31
N THR A 116 8.59 -11.22 5.62
CA THR A 116 9.73 -11.55 6.49
C THR A 116 9.48 -12.75 7.41
N CYS A 117 8.24 -13.21 7.61
CA CYS A 117 8.03 -14.47 8.33
C CYS A 117 8.44 -15.68 7.46
N ARG A 118 8.79 -16.78 8.12
CA ARG A 118 9.50 -18.01 7.67
C ARG A 118 8.98 -18.76 6.42
N ASN A 119 7.94 -18.25 5.74
CA ASN A 119 7.35 -18.72 4.48
C ASN A 119 7.21 -17.58 3.43
N GLY A 120 7.88 -16.45 3.63
CA GLY A 120 7.78 -15.29 2.74
C GLY A 120 8.44 -15.53 1.39
N LEU A 121 7.93 -14.88 0.34
CA LEU A 121 8.42 -14.96 -1.04
C LEU A 121 9.95 -14.86 -1.18
N LEU A 122 10.58 -14.03 -0.33
CA LEU A 122 12.03 -13.84 -0.27
C LEU A 122 12.78 -15.04 0.33
N TYR A 123 12.22 -15.69 1.34
CA TYR A 123 12.79 -16.88 1.99
C TYR A 123 12.79 -18.10 1.06
N ASP A 124 11.74 -18.26 0.25
CA ASP A 124 11.64 -19.34 -0.74
C ASP A 124 12.56 -19.11 -1.95
N VAL A 125 12.86 -17.86 -2.30
CA VAL A 125 13.82 -17.51 -3.37
C VAL A 125 15.26 -17.67 -2.90
N GLU A 126 15.58 -17.26 -1.67
CA GLU A 126 16.94 -17.30 -1.12
C GLU A 126 17.42 -18.72 -0.75
N ARG A 127 16.49 -19.66 -0.51
CA ARG A 127 16.81 -21.09 -0.24
C ARG A 127 16.69 -22.04 -1.43
N LYS A 128 16.29 -21.54 -2.60
CA LYS A 128 16.26 -22.32 -3.85
C LYS A 128 17.55 -22.19 -4.67
N THR A 129 18.59 -21.58 -4.11
CA THR A 129 19.97 -21.67 -4.63
C THR A 129 20.70 -22.78 -3.87
#